data_AF-A0A7S3PH55-F1
#
_entry.id   AF-A0A7S3PH55-F1
#
_cell.length_a   1.000
_cell.length_b   1.000
_cell.length_c   1.000
_cell.angle_alpha   90.00
_cell.angle_beta   90.00
_cell.angle_gamma   90.00
#
_symmetry.space_group_name_H-M   'P 1'
#
loop_
_entity.id
_entity.type
_entity.pdbx_description
1 polymer ?
#
loop_
_entity_poly.entity_id
_entity_poly.type
_entity_poly.pdbx_seq_one_letter_code
_entity_poly.pdbx_strand_id
1 'polypeptide(L)'
;VNVTIRGCTFRRVNGNGILLSGYNRFAMIEENEFSFVGDTAIASWGYTDENSGLNHAQPRFTTIRSNYAHDVGIYQLQSAMYFQAKSCMNSVYKNIFFDGPRSGINFNDGFGGGTNVSQNLLFNLCKQSGDHGNINSWDRQIFITESNGFIPLYNNIFSNFIIATYGASQGVDNDDGSSYYNIYSNVIYGEGLKQDYGGHDSIYKNNLNIVRKYDGQNCINTWPFIPGHGHVFEDNRCIINYDTSEYGNVAGCDPSNLDGEKYQQHMRRNKYYTPSGIAKLRCGGKLLDLKYIQLHSRMNKVEENSTVGKIPSNSRILHWARNILNYTFVKGFKSLE
;
A
#
# COMPACT_ATOMS: atom_id res chain seq x y z
N VAL A 1 2.82 5.51 28.21
CA VAL A 1 4.26 5.26 28.41
C VAL A 1 5.02 5.93 27.29
N ASN A 2 5.89 6.89 27.61
CA ASN A 2 6.80 7.57 26.67
C ASN A 2 8.19 6.92 26.84
N VAL A 3 8.63 6.16 25.83
CA VAL A 3 9.88 5.38 25.85
C VAL A 3 10.59 5.61 24.52
N THR A 4 11.91 5.76 24.57
CA THR A 4 12.76 5.83 23.39
C THR A 4 13.68 4.61 23.34
N ILE A 5 13.66 3.88 22.22
CA ILE A 5 14.56 2.78 21.90
C ILE A 5 15.35 3.21 20.67
N ARG A 6 16.65 3.50 20.88
CA ARG A 6 17.50 4.10 19.85
C ARG A 6 18.86 3.43 19.75
N GLY A 7 19.33 3.23 18.52
CA GLY A 7 20.71 2.77 18.27
C GLY A 7 20.98 1.35 18.76
N CYS A 8 19.93 0.53 18.91
CA CYS A 8 20.03 -0.84 19.39
C CYS A 8 20.10 -1.84 18.24
N THR A 9 20.64 -3.02 18.53
CA THR A 9 20.66 -4.17 17.61
C THR A 9 19.86 -5.33 18.22
N PHE A 10 18.83 -5.77 17.51
CA PHE A 10 18.01 -6.93 17.84
C PHE A 10 18.37 -8.07 16.90
N ARG A 11 19.26 -8.97 17.34
CA ARG A 11 19.80 -10.03 16.49
C ARG A 11 19.51 -11.41 17.05
N ARG A 12 19.06 -12.35 16.20
CA ARG A 12 18.75 -13.75 16.57
C ARG A 12 17.73 -13.83 17.71
N VAL A 13 16.72 -12.97 17.66
CA VAL A 13 15.60 -12.99 18.59
C VAL A 13 14.59 -14.02 18.09
N ASN A 14 14.22 -15.02 18.90
CA ASN A 14 13.36 -16.13 18.44
C ASN A 14 11.87 -15.76 18.30
N GLY A 15 11.46 -14.58 18.78
CA GLY A 15 10.10 -14.05 18.67
C GLY A 15 10.08 -12.66 18.03
N ASN A 16 9.35 -11.73 18.63
CA ASN A 16 9.33 -10.33 18.19
C ASN A 16 10.56 -9.55 18.67
N GLY A 17 11.09 -8.64 17.84
CA GLY A 17 12.18 -7.76 18.24
C GLY A 17 11.73 -6.76 19.32
N ILE A 18 10.68 -5.99 19.03
CA ILE A 18 10.00 -5.09 19.97
C ILE A 18 8.50 -5.35 19.90
N LEU A 19 7.85 -5.47 21.06
CA LEU A 19 6.39 -5.55 21.18
C LEU A 19 5.87 -4.40 22.04
N LEU A 20 5.06 -3.52 21.44
CA LEU A 20 4.26 -2.52 22.15
C LEU A 20 2.89 -3.13 22.46
N SER A 21 2.72 -3.62 23.68
CA SER A 21 1.47 -4.24 24.14
C SER A 21 0.63 -3.28 24.98
N GLY A 22 -0.67 -3.17 24.65
CA GLY A 22 -1.62 -2.38 25.41
C GLY A 22 -1.34 -0.88 25.36
N TYR A 23 -1.55 -0.19 26.48
CA TYR A 23 -1.41 1.27 26.55
C TYR A 23 0.04 1.74 26.34
N ASN A 24 0.32 2.30 25.17
CA ASN A 24 1.58 2.97 24.83
C ASN A 24 1.28 4.32 24.16
N ARG A 25 2.03 5.38 24.48
CA ARG A 25 1.81 6.73 23.97
C ARG A 25 3.14 7.42 23.71
N PHE A 26 3.38 7.85 22.48
CA PHE A 26 4.62 8.58 22.14
C PHE A 26 5.89 7.72 22.29
N ALA A 27 5.79 6.41 22.08
CA ALA A 27 6.99 5.58 21.98
C ALA A 27 7.78 5.95 20.71
N MET A 28 9.10 6.04 20.82
CA MET A 28 10.02 6.31 19.71
C MET A 28 10.95 5.11 19.52
N ILE A 29 10.87 4.47 18.37
CA ILE A 29 11.72 3.35 17.95
C ILE A 29 12.51 3.84 16.75
N GLU A 30 13.76 4.22 16.96
CA GLU A 30 14.55 4.91 15.94
C GLU A 30 15.98 4.41 15.78
N GLU A 31 16.48 4.40 14.55
CA GLU A 31 17.90 4.12 14.28
C GLU A 31 18.36 2.76 14.84
N ASN A 32 17.47 1.76 14.84
CA ASN A 32 17.78 0.39 15.29
C ASN A 32 18.01 -0.56 14.11
N GLU A 33 18.75 -1.63 14.36
CA GLU A 33 18.90 -2.78 13.46
C GLU A 33 18.11 -3.98 13.98
N PHE A 34 17.38 -4.67 13.09
CA PHE A 34 16.74 -5.95 13.35
C PHE A 34 17.24 -6.97 12.34
N SER A 35 17.83 -8.07 12.82
CA SER A 35 18.36 -9.13 11.94
C SER A 35 18.16 -10.54 12.51
N PHE A 36 17.76 -11.49 11.65
CA PHE A 36 17.46 -12.87 12.06
C PHE A 36 16.40 -12.94 13.17
N VAL A 37 15.31 -12.20 13.01
CA VAL A 37 14.19 -12.17 13.99
C VAL A 37 13.20 -13.29 13.64
N GLY A 38 12.77 -14.05 14.63
CA GLY A 38 11.95 -15.25 14.49
C GLY A 38 10.53 -14.97 14.00
N ASP A 39 9.94 -13.87 14.48
CA ASP A 39 8.62 -13.39 14.06
C ASP A 39 8.73 -11.96 13.51
N THR A 40 8.13 -10.96 14.14
CA THR A 40 8.01 -9.59 13.61
C THR A 40 9.06 -8.67 14.24
N ALA A 41 9.66 -7.78 13.46
CA ALA A 41 10.69 -6.88 13.98
C ALA A 41 10.11 -5.92 15.04
N ILE A 42 9.02 -5.23 14.68
CA ILE A 42 8.28 -4.32 15.56
C ILE A 42 6.78 -4.62 15.46
N ALA A 43 6.15 -4.97 16.58
CA ALA A 43 4.72 -5.24 16.66
C ALA A 43 4.02 -4.26 17.61
N SER A 44 2.91 -3.69 17.17
CA SER A 44 2.00 -2.87 17.98
C SER A 44 0.67 -3.60 18.16
N TRP A 45 0.36 -3.99 19.40
CA TRP A 45 -0.82 -4.80 19.74
C TRP A 45 -1.61 -4.19 20.89
N GLY A 46 -2.84 -3.78 20.63
CA GLY A 46 -3.75 -3.26 21.65
C GLY A 46 -4.87 -4.21 22.04
N TYR A 47 -5.67 -3.79 23.01
CA TYR A 47 -6.83 -4.50 23.54
C TYR A 47 -8.08 -3.65 23.37
N THR A 48 -9.23 -4.29 23.17
CA THR A 48 -10.53 -3.64 22.99
C THR A 48 -11.58 -4.40 23.79
N ASP A 49 -12.64 -3.72 24.19
CA ASP A 49 -13.81 -4.37 24.79
C ASP A 49 -14.75 -4.71 23.64
N GLU A 50 -14.66 -5.95 23.14
CA GLU A 50 -15.24 -6.37 21.86
C GLU A 50 -14.78 -5.44 20.71
N ASN A 51 -15.70 -4.69 20.10
CA ASN A 51 -15.42 -3.71 19.06
C ASN A 51 -15.20 -2.28 19.60
N SER A 52 -15.25 -2.06 20.91
CA SER A 52 -15.01 -0.75 21.51
C SER A 52 -13.52 -0.50 21.79
N GLY A 53 -12.96 0.50 21.12
CA GLY A 53 -11.61 1.03 21.36
C GLY A 53 -11.53 2.10 22.44
N LEU A 54 -12.62 2.35 23.18
CA LEU A 54 -12.74 3.44 24.14
C LEU A 54 -12.10 3.14 25.51
N ASN A 55 -11.60 1.91 25.73
CA ASN A 55 -10.84 1.57 26.94
C ASN A 55 -9.39 2.10 26.94
N HIS A 56 -8.97 2.71 25.82
CA HIS A 56 -7.66 3.34 25.59
C HIS A 56 -6.46 2.40 25.65
N ALA A 57 -6.67 1.09 25.76
CA ALA A 57 -5.65 0.06 25.92
C ALA A 57 -4.94 -0.32 24.60
N GLN A 58 -4.66 0.66 23.74
CA GLN A 58 -4.01 0.47 22.45
C GLN A 58 -2.74 1.31 22.34
N PRO A 59 -1.69 0.88 21.61
CA PRO A 59 -0.57 1.75 21.27
C PRO A 59 -1.05 2.87 20.33
N ARG A 60 -0.68 4.12 20.61
CA ARG A 60 -0.99 5.28 19.77
C ARG A 60 0.18 6.26 19.74
N PHE A 61 0.26 7.06 18.67
CA PHE A 61 1.29 8.09 18.52
C PHE A 61 2.72 7.53 18.58
N THR A 62 2.93 6.28 18.16
CA THR A 62 4.25 5.67 18.09
C THR A 62 4.98 6.19 16.86
N THR A 63 6.26 6.53 17.02
CA THR A 63 7.15 6.87 15.92
C THR A 63 8.13 5.71 15.68
N ILE A 64 8.10 5.16 14.46
CA ILE A 64 9.02 4.13 13.97
C ILE A 64 9.78 4.74 12.80
N ARG A 65 11.02 5.18 13.05
CA ARG A 65 11.78 5.92 12.03
C ARG A 65 13.22 5.45 11.86
N SER A 66 13.72 5.53 10.64
CA SER A 66 15.16 5.30 10.37
C SER A 66 15.68 3.95 10.88
N ASN A 67 14.81 2.94 10.99
CA ASN A 67 15.22 1.58 11.35
C ASN A 67 15.61 0.79 10.10
N TYR A 68 16.47 -0.18 10.31
CA TYR A 68 16.96 -1.12 9.31
C TYR A 68 16.56 -2.53 9.75
N ALA A 69 15.64 -3.17 9.03
CA ALA A 69 15.14 -4.50 9.40
C ALA A 69 15.24 -5.47 8.23
N HIS A 70 15.84 -6.63 8.49
CA HIS A 70 16.04 -7.69 7.51
C HIS A 70 16.16 -9.09 8.11
N ASP A 71 16.01 -10.11 7.28
CA ASP A 71 16.00 -11.52 7.72
C ASP A 71 15.02 -11.74 8.89
N VAL A 72 13.80 -11.24 8.73
CA VAL A 72 12.72 -11.29 9.73
C VAL A 72 11.77 -12.42 9.36
N GLY A 73 11.08 -13.02 10.35
CA GLY A 73 10.17 -14.13 10.11
C GLY A 73 10.85 -15.49 9.91
N ILE A 74 11.98 -15.73 10.58
CA ILE A 74 12.75 -16.99 10.44
C ILE A 74 11.91 -18.22 10.82
N TYR A 75 11.00 -18.09 11.79
CA TYR A 75 10.15 -19.17 12.28
C TYR A 75 8.67 -18.95 11.99
N GLN A 76 8.19 -17.70 12.08
CA GLN A 76 6.81 -17.33 11.75
C GLN A 76 6.75 -16.62 10.40
N LEU A 77 6.15 -17.29 9.41
CA LEU A 77 6.05 -16.77 8.04
C LEU A 77 4.91 -15.75 7.87
N GLN A 78 3.97 -15.67 8.81
CA GLN A 78 2.97 -14.60 8.89
C GLN A 78 3.48 -13.41 9.71
N SER A 79 4.65 -12.89 9.36
CA SER A 79 5.33 -11.81 10.05
C SER A 79 5.47 -10.56 9.18
N ALA A 80 5.92 -9.46 9.79
CA ALA A 80 6.27 -8.24 9.07
C ALA A 80 7.51 -7.56 9.68
N MET A 81 8.05 -6.55 9.00
CA MET A 81 9.02 -5.65 9.63
C MET A 81 8.30 -4.73 10.63
N TYR A 82 7.13 -4.22 10.24
CA TYR A 82 6.21 -3.56 11.14
C TYR A 82 4.81 -4.17 11.03
N PHE A 83 4.28 -4.62 12.17
CA PHE A 83 2.92 -5.11 12.29
C PHE A 83 2.10 -4.18 13.19
N GLN A 84 0.98 -3.68 12.67
CA GLN A 84 0.02 -2.86 13.40
C GLN A 84 -1.29 -3.61 13.52
N ALA A 85 -1.65 -4.10 14.71
CA ALA A 85 -3.00 -4.55 15.00
C ALA A 85 -3.83 -3.39 15.56
N LYS A 86 -4.62 -3.64 16.61
CA LYS A 86 -5.40 -2.67 17.40
C LYS A 86 -4.55 -1.51 17.93
N SER A 87 -4.14 -0.60 17.05
CA SER A 87 -3.23 0.52 17.25
C SER A 87 -3.45 1.52 16.11
N CYS A 88 -3.30 2.82 16.38
CA CYS A 88 -3.66 3.87 15.43
C CYS A 88 -2.79 5.12 15.61
N MET A 89 -2.89 6.07 14.67
CA MET A 89 -2.23 7.38 14.72
C MET A 89 -0.70 7.29 14.86
N ASN A 90 -0.09 6.29 14.25
CA ASN A 90 1.36 6.08 14.31
C ASN A 90 2.07 6.78 13.14
N SER A 91 3.40 6.91 13.22
CA SER A 91 4.24 7.43 12.15
C SER A 91 5.35 6.44 11.83
N VAL A 92 5.36 5.88 10.62
CA VAL A 92 6.32 4.87 10.15
C VAL A 92 7.06 5.44 8.95
N TYR A 93 8.28 5.95 9.14
CA TYR A 93 8.96 6.66 8.06
C TYR A 93 10.48 6.54 8.00
N LYS A 94 11.03 6.70 6.79
CA LYS A 94 12.49 6.60 6.54
C LYS A 94 13.12 5.26 6.95
N ASN A 95 12.33 4.19 7.03
CA ASN A 95 12.85 2.86 7.32
C ASN A 95 13.29 2.15 6.04
N ILE A 96 14.22 1.20 6.18
CA ILE A 96 14.62 0.28 5.11
C ILE A 96 14.27 -1.13 5.58
N PHE A 97 13.32 -1.75 4.90
CA PHE A 97 12.66 -3.00 5.29
C PHE A 97 12.71 -3.99 4.12
N PHE A 98 13.40 -5.10 4.30
CA PHE A 98 13.65 -6.04 3.21
C PHE A 98 14.00 -7.43 3.72
N ASP A 99 14.00 -8.44 2.86
CA ASP A 99 14.32 -9.82 3.24
C ASP A 99 13.38 -10.37 4.32
N GLY A 100 12.09 -10.43 4.00
CA GLY A 100 11.06 -11.06 4.84
C GLY A 100 10.21 -12.08 4.07
N PRO A 101 9.57 -13.05 4.76
CA PRO A 101 8.76 -14.08 4.13
C PRO A 101 7.43 -13.55 3.59
N ARG A 102 6.96 -12.42 4.13
CA ARG A 102 5.68 -11.75 3.82
C ARG A 102 5.88 -10.23 3.72
N SER A 103 4.91 -9.43 4.14
CA SER A 103 4.85 -7.99 3.94
C SER A 103 5.89 -7.24 4.78
N GLY A 104 6.33 -6.09 4.30
CA GLY A 104 7.20 -5.20 5.07
C GLY A 104 6.41 -4.48 6.15
N ILE A 105 5.24 -3.96 5.79
CA ILE A 105 4.31 -3.30 6.71
C ILE A 105 2.95 -3.98 6.60
N ASN A 106 2.39 -4.39 7.73
CA ASN A 106 1.08 -5.02 7.76
C ASN A 106 0.16 -4.31 8.74
N PHE A 107 -0.98 -3.83 8.25
CA PHE A 107 -2.09 -3.33 9.03
C PHE A 107 -3.10 -4.44 9.26
N ASN A 108 -3.58 -4.57 10.49
CA ASN A 108 -4.57 -5.55 10.88
C ASN A 108 -5.69 -4.87 11.66
N ASP A 109 -6.88 -5.44 11.55
CA ASP A 109 -8.07 -5.09 12.31
C ASP A 109 -8.66 -3.69 12.03
N GLY A 110 -8.23 -2.93 11.02
CA GLY A 110 -8.85 -1.61 10.69
C GLY A 110 -8.97 -0.60 11.84
N PHE A 111 -8.19 -0.75 12.91
CA PHE A 111 -8.43 -0.02 14.15
C PHE A 111 -8.02 1.46 14.05
N GLY A 112 -9.00 2.37 14.08
CA GLY A 112 -8.84 3.82 14.31
C GLY A 112 -8.12 4.64 13.23
N GLY A 113 -7.24 4.01 12.45
CA GLY A 113 -6.53 4.61 11.33
C GLY A 113 -5.62 5.79 11.70
N GLY A 114 -5.46 6.76 10.80
CA GLY A 114 -4.62 7.94 11.03
C GLY A 114 -3.12 7.67 11.07
N THR A 115 -2.67 6.46 10.72
CA THR A 115 -1.24 6.14 10.63
C THR A 115 -0.65 6.73 9.35
N ASN A 116 0.52 7.33 9.46
CA ASN A 116 1.29 7.85 8.33
C ASN A 116 2.47 6.93 8.01
N VAL A 117 2.51 6.38 6.80
CA VAL A 117 3.61 5.56 6.27
C VAL A 117 4.29 6.32 5.15
N SER A 118 5.52 6.78 5.36
CA SER A 118 6.19 7.58 4.34
C SER A 118 7.69 7.43 4.21
N GLN A 119 8.23 7.70 3.03
CA GLN A 119 9.68 7.72 2.80
C GLN A 119 10.38 6.40 3.15
N ASN A 120 9.66 5.27 3.18
CA ASN A 120 10.26 3.96 3.44
C ASN A 120 10.74 3.33 2.12
N LEU A 121 11.77 2.50 2.22
CA LEU A 121 12.24 1.62 1.16
C LEU A 121 11.86 0.18 1.50
N LEU A 122 10.99 -0.42 0.69
CA LEU A 122 10.46 -1.78 0.89
C LEU A 122 10.82 -2.66 -0.32
N PHE A 123 11.60 -3.72 -0.14
CA PHE A 123 12.00 -4.60 -1.26
C PHE A 123 12.34 -6.01 -0.79
N ASN A 124 12.40 -6.98 -1.68
CA ASN A 124 12.77 -8.37 -1.32
C ASN A 124 11.89 -8.97 -0.20
N LEU A 125 10.59 -8.66 -0.28
CA LEU A 125 9.53 -9.11 0.63
C LEU A 125 8.67 -10.17 -0.07
N CYS A 126 7.76 -10.79 0.67
CA CYS A 126 6.90 -11.87 0.16
C CYS A 126 7.70 -13.02 -0.49
N LYS A 127 8.85 -13.37 0.09
CA LYS A 127 9.75 -14.42 -0.45
C LYS A 127 9.19 -15.83 -0.29
N GLN A 128 8.35 -16.06 0.71
CA GLN A 128 7.87 -17.38 1.11
C GLN A 128 6.35 -17.44 1.27
N SER A 129 5.66 -16.37 0.89
CA SER A 129 4.20 -16.28 0.84
C SER A 129 3.78 -15.44 -0.37
N GLY A 130 2.55 -15.61 -0.86
CA GLY A 130 1.98 -14.81 -1.94
C GLY A 130 0.58 -14.31 -1.60
N ASP A 131 -0.10 -13.64 -2.55
CA ASP A 131 -1.43 -13.01 -2.37
C ASP A 131 -1.47 -11.87 -1.34
N HIS A 132 -0.34 -11.15 -1.20
CA HIS A 132 -0.20 -9.97 -0.33
C HIS A 132 0.74 -8.97 -0.99
N GLY A 133 0.73 -7.73 -0.50
CA GLY A 133 1.65 -6.68 -0.93
C GLY A 133 2.82 -6.43 0.02
N ASN A 134 3.79 -5.61 -0.43
CA ASN A 134 4.85 -5.11 0.45
C ASN A 134 4.26 -4.29 1.62
N ILE A 135 3.18 -3.55 1.34
CA ILE A 135 2.26 -3.02 2.36
C ILE A 135 0.95 -3.78 2.21
N ASN A 136 0.45 -4.34 3.31
CA ASN A 136 -0.78 -5.13 3.33
C ASN A 136 -1.74 -4.61 4.41
N SER A 137 -3.05 -4.77 4.19
CA SER A 137 -4.06 -4.52 5.22
C SER A 137 -5.21 -5.53 5.23
N TRP A 138 -5.77 -5.80 6.41
CA TRP A 138 -7.08 -6.45 6.59
C TRP A 138 -7.92 -5.69 7.61
N ASP A 139 -9.16 -5.36 7.25
CA ASP A 139 -10.09 -4.60 8.10
C ASP A 139 -11.41 -5.38 8.28
N ARG A 140 -11.31 -6.65 8.70
CA ARG A 140 -12.48 -7.56 8.86
C ARG A 140 -13.39 -7.23 10.05
N GLN A 141 -13.04 -6.24 10.86
CA GLN A 141 -13.80 -5.84 12.04
C GLN A 141 -13.88 -4.30 12.11
N ILE A 142 -15.08 -3.78 12.37
CA ILE A 142 -15.31 -2.36 12.60
C ILE A 142 -15.10 -2.05 14.08
N PHE A 143 -14.41 -0.96 14.40
CA PHE A 143 -14.17 -0.52 15.78
C PHE A 143 -14.78 0.85 16.08
N ILE A 144 -15.36 0.99 17.28
CA ILE A 144 -15.73 2.30 17.83
C ILE A 144 -14.47 2.96 18.38
N THR A 145 -14.14 4.15 17.89
CA THR A 145 -12.97 4.92 18.32
C THR A 145 -13.35 6.35 18.71
N GLU A 146 -12.51 6.99 19.52
CA GLU A 146 -12.75 8.36 20.00
C GLU A 146 -12.76 9.40 18.86
N SER A 147 -12.11 9.11 17.74
CA SER A 147 -11.97 10.08 16.65
C SER A 147 -13.27 10.31 15.89
N ASN A 148 -14.00 9.25 15.55
CA ASN A 148 -15.12 9.36 14.62
C ASN A 148 -16.09 8.16 14.68
N GLY A 149 -16.30 7.59 15.88
CA GLY A 149 -17.18 6.45 16.07
C GLY A 149 -16.68 5.23 15.29
N PHE A 150 -17.51 4.68 14.40
CA PHE A 150 -17.21 3.51 13.57
C PHE A 150 -16.37 3.79 12.32
N ILE A 151 -16.18 5.07 11.96
CA ILE A 151 -15.41 5.45 10.78
C ILE A 151 -13.97 5.70 11.22
N PRO A 152 -12.97 4.94 10.77
CA PRO A 152 -11.59 5.21 11.12
C PRO A 152 -11.09 6.49 10.42
N LEU A 153 -10.02 7.08 10.97
CA LEU A 153 -9.30 8.12 10.25
C LEU A 153 -8.57 7.53 9.05
N TYR A 154 -8.31 8.34 8.03
CA TYR A 154 -7.54 7.85 6.88
C TYR A 154 -6.11 7.48 7.27
N ASN A 155 -5.68 6.27 6.92
CA ASN A 155 -4.26 5.91 6.91
C ASN A 155 -3.61 6.52 5.66
N ASN A 156 -2.48 7.19 5.80
CA ASN A 156 -1.78 7.81 4.67
C ASN A 156 -0.53 7.02 4.30
N ILE A 157 -0.41 6.59 3.04
CA ILE A 157 0.76 5.86 2.52
C ILE A 157 1.35 6.69 1.38
N PHE A 158 2.50 7.33 1.60
CA PHE A 158 3.04 8.28 0.62
C PHE A 158 4.56 8.41 0.55
N SER A 159 5.08 8.79 -0.62
CA SER A 159 6.52 8.98 -0.84
C SER A 159 7.38 7.75 -0.51
N ASN A 160 6.82 6.55 -0.54
CA ASN A 160 7.56 5.31 -0.36
C ASN A 160 8.15 4.84 -1.70
N PHE A 161 9.28 4.14 -1.64
CA PHE A 161 9.81 3.39 -2.76
C PHE A 161 9.63 1.89 -2.49
N ILE A 162 8.78 1.26 -3.30
CA ILE A 162 8.36 -0.12 -3.12
C ILE A 162 8.80 -0.93 -4.33
N ILE A 163 9.52 -2.02 -4.09
CA ILE A 163 9.93 -2.99 -5.10
C ILE A 163 9.22 -4.31 -4.77
N ALA A 164 8.02 -4.47 -5.33
CA ALA A 164 7.18 -5.65 -5.17
C ALA A 164 7.65 -6.77 -6.11
N THR A 165 8.35 -7.74 -5.51
CA THR A 165 9.01 -8.88 -6.16
C THR A 165 8.55 -10.18 -5.51
N TYR A 166 9.02 -11.33 -6.03
CA TYR A 166 8.65 -12.66 -5.53
C TYR A 166 7.13 -12.86 -5.52
N GLY A 167 6.57 -13.28 -4.37
CA GLY A 167 5.15 -13.52 -4.17
C GLY A 167 4.31 -12.27 -3.96
N ALA A 168 4.91 -11.07 -3.95
CA ALA A 168 4.16 -9.83 -3.76
C ALA A 168 3.23 -9.58 -4.96
N SER A 169 1.93 -9.74 -4.74
CA SER A 169 0.90 -9.46 -5.73
C SER A 169 0.79 -7.96 -6.02
N GLN A 170 1.02 -7.08 -5.05
CA GLN A 170 1.01 -5.62 -5.28
C GLN A 170 2.05 -4.88 -4.43
N GLY A 171 2.30 -3.61 -4.76
CA GLY A 171 3.00 -2.69 -3.89
C GLY A 171 2.19 -2.39 -2.62
N VAL A 172 0.90 -2.13 -2.81
CA VAL A 172 -0.08 -1.98 -1.71
C VAL A 172 -1.25 -2.93 -1.98
N ASP A 173 -1.47 -3.85 -1.05
CA ASP A 173 -2.59 -4.78 -1.07
C ASP A 173 -3.55 -4.43 0.07
N ASN A 174 -4.65 -3.77 -0.28
CA ASN A 174 -5.74 -3.52 0.64
C ASN A 174 -6.72 -4.69 0.51
N ASP A 175 -6.48 -5.71 1.32
CA ASP A 175 -7.21 -6.96 1.29
C ASP A 175 -8.48 -6.87 2.16
N ASP A 176 -9.17 -7.99 2.42
CA ASP A 176 -10.45 -8.11 3.12
C ASP A 176 -10.97 -6.89 3.91
N GLY A 177 -11.94 -6.17 3.32
CA GLY A 177 -12.68 -5.09 3.97
C GLY A 177 -11.89 -3.78 4.14
N SER A 178 -10.63 -3.73 3.70
CA SER A 178 -9.74 -2.61 3.91
C SER A 178 -10.29 -1.30 3.37
N SER A 179 -10.41 -0.30 4.25
CA SER A 179 -11.07 0.95 3.91
C SER A 179 -10.39 2.17 4.52
N TYR A 180 -10.62 3.36 3.95
CA TYR A 180 -10.06 4.63 4.43
C TYR A 180 -8.52 4.70 4.34
N TYR A 181 -7.96 4.30 3.19
CA TYR A 181 -6.54 4.51 2.88
C TYR A 181 -6.36 5.63 1.86
N ASN A 182 -5.45 6.56 2.12
CA ASN A 182 -5.03 7.59 1.18
C ASN A 182 -3.60 7.30 0.74
N ILE A 183 -3.47 6.71 -0.45
CA ILE A 183 -2.24 6.15 -0.99
C ILE A 183 -1.78 7.05 -2.13
N TYR A 184 -0.70 7.81 -1.93
CA TYR A 184 -0.33 8.82 -2.91
C TYR A 184 1.15 9.06 -3.06
N SER A 185 1.56 9.44 -4.28
CA SER A 185 2.96 9.82 -4.54
C SER A 185 3.97 8.77 -4.09
N ASN A 186 3.69 7.49 -4.34
CA ASN A 186 4.64 6.40 -4.17
C ASN A 186 5.26 6.03 -5.52
N VAL A 187 6.48 5.48 -5.47
CA VAL A 187 7.09 4.79 -6.62
C VAL A 187 7.00 3.30 -6.35
N ILE A 188 6.33 2.57 -7.23
CA ILE A 188 6.10 1.13 -7.09
C ILE A 188 6.66 0.44 -8.32
N TYR A 189 7.67 -0.39 -8.14
CA TYR A 189 8.14 -1.33 -9.14
C TYR A 189 7.53 -2.70 -8.85
N GLY A 190 6.62 -3.15 -9.72
CA GLY A 190 5.69 -4.24 -9.46
C GLY A 190 4.26 -3.81 -9.79
N GLU A 191 3.30 -4.66 -9.44
CA GLU A 191 1.88 -4.34 -9.57
C GLU A 191 1.45 -3.32 -8.50
N GLY A 192 0.42 -2.52 -8.78
CA GLY A 192 0.14 -1.26 -8.10
C GLY A 192 -0.68 -1.42 -6.82
N LEU A 193 -2.00 -1.54 -7.01
CA LEU A 193 -3.00 -1.60 -5.94
C LEU A 193 -3.90 -2.81 -6.12
N LYS A 194 -4.19 -3.50 -5.01
CA LYS A 194 -5.36 -4.39 -4.85
C LYS A 194 -6.31 -3.79 -3.82
N GLN A 195 -7.61 -3.93 -4.07
CA GLN A 195 -8.68 -3.48 -3.18
C GLN A 195 -9.82 -4.51 -3.22
N ASP A 196 -9.84 -5.40 -2.24
CA ASP A 196 -10.64 -6.63 -2.32
C ASP A 196 -11.71 -6.83 -1.23
N TYR A 197 -12.61 -7.79 -1.50
CA TYR A 197 -13.65 -8.30 -0.60
C TYR A 197 -14.43 -7.23 0.18
N GLY A 198 -14.96 -6.24 -0.54
CA GLY A 198 -15.79 -5.19 0.02
C GLY A 198 -15.03 -4.06 0.69
N GLY A 199 -13.70 -4.02 0.65
CA GLY A 199 -12.94 -2.84 1.05
C GLY A 199 -13.26 -1.64 0.15
N HIS A 200 -13.42 -0.45 0.71
CA HIS A 200 -13.91 0.74 -0.01
C HIS A 200 -13.34 2.06 0.54
N ASP A 201 -13.86 3.20 0.07
CA ASP A 201 -13.52 4.57 0.51
C ASP A 201 -12.02 4.84 0.64
N SER A 202 -11.22 4.22 -0.23
CA SER A 202 -9.79 4.49 -0.33
C SER A 202 -9.51 5.34 -1.57
N ILE A 203 -8.38 6.04 -1.53
CA ILE A 203 -7.96 6.99 -2.56
C ILE A 203 -6.54 6.64 -2.95
N TYR A 204 -6.35 6.30 -4.22
CA TYR A 204 -5.06 5.98 -4.82
C TYR A 204 -4.71 7.00 -5.89
N LYS A 205 -3.77 7.91 -5.59
CA LYS A 205 -3.51 9.07 -6.46
C LYS A 205 -2.06 9.47 -6.67
N ASN A 206 -1.74 9.95 -7.86
CA ASN A 206 -0.40 10.44 -8.21
C ASN A 206 0.75 9.44 -7.92
N ASN A 207 0.46 8.14 -7.94
CA ASN A 207 1.49 7.11 -7.82
C ASN A 207 2.15 6.85 -9.18
N LEU A 208 3.41 6.43 -9.15
CA LEU A 208 4.13 5.91 -10.32
C LEU A 208 4.26 4.39 -10.19
N ASN A 209 3.47 3.67 -10.96
CA ASN A 209 3.51 2.22 -11.08
C ASN A 209 4.36 1.83 -12.29
N ILE A 210 5.40 1.03 -12.05
CA ILE A 210 6.27 0.44 -13.07
C ILE A 210 6.05 -1.07 -13.00
N VAL A 211 5.06 -1.54 -13.75
CA VAL A 211 4.55 -2.90 -13.68
C VAL A 211 5.46 -3.86 -14.43
N ARG A 212 5.84 -4.94 -13.76
CA ARG A 212 6.47 -6.11 -14.36
C ARG A 212 5.42 -7.20 -14.56
N LYS A 213 5.70 -8.17 -15.43
CA LYS A 213 4.87 -9.38 -15.52
C LYS A 213 4.90 -10.15 -14.19
N TYR A 214 3.73 -10.44 -13.63
CA TYR A 214 3.56 -11.30 -12.47
C TYR A 214 2.27 -12.12 -12.59
N ASP A 215 1.17 -11.71 -11.95
CA ASP A 215 -0.11 -12.44 -11.94
C ASP A 215 -1.20 -11.75 -12.79
N GLY A 216 -0.95 -10.52 -13.27
CA GLY A 216 -1.81 -9.84 -14.25
C GLY A 216 -2.76 -8.81 -13.62
N GLN A 217 -2.64 -8.54 -12.32
CA GLN A 217 -3.40 -7.50 -11.63
C GLN A 217 -2.96 -6.08 -12.00
N ASN A 218 -1.72 -5.92 -12.50
CA ASN A 218 -1.21 -4.69 -13.10
C ASN A 218 -1.33 -3.45 -12.17
N CYS A 219 -1.85 -2.32 -12.65
CA CYS A 219 -1.81 -1.06 -11.88
C CYS A 219 -2.95 -0.91 -10.88
N ILE A 220 -4.07 -1.58 -11.13
CA ILE A 220 -5.24 -1.56 -10.26
C ILE A 220 -5.97 -2.89 -10.44
N ASN A 221 -6.23 -3.58 -9.33
CA ASN A 221 -7.18 -4.67 -9.24
C ASN A 221 -8.18 -4.36 -8.13
N THR A 222 -9.47 -4.43 -8.43
CA THR A 222 -10.51 -4.29 -7.41
C THR A 222 -11.58 -5.35 -7.55
N TRP A 223 -12.06 -5.84 -6.42
CA TRP A 223 -13.33 -6.55 -6.34
C TRP A 223 -14.53 -5.59 -6.38
N PRO A 224 -15.76 -6.12 -6.47
CA PRO A 224 -16.97 -5.32 -6.25
C PRO A 224 -16.99 -4.69 -4.85
N PHE A 225 -17.45 -3.45 -4.80
CA PHE A 225 -17.66 -2.71 -3.55
C PHE A 225 -19.05 -3.00 -2.98
N ILE A 226 -19.22 -2.70 -1.68
CA ILE A 226 -20.57 -2.67 -1.09
C ILE A 226 -21.39 -1.54 -1.74
N PRO A 227 -22.72 -1.69 -1.88
CA PRO A 227 -23.56 -0.67 -2.53
C PRO A 227 -23.40 0.71 -1.87
N GLY A 228 -23.24 1.75 -2.70
CA GLY A 228 -23.07 3.13 -2.24
C GLY A 228 -21.63 3.53 -1.88
N HIS A 229 -20.68 2.59 -1.85
CA HIS A 229 -19.28 2.87 -1.56
C HIS A 229 -18.37 2.48 -2.73
N GLY A 230 -17.21 3.12 -2.81
CA GLY A 230 -16.27 2.87 -3.89
C GLY A 230 -14.88 3.41 -3.61
N HIS A 231 -14.05 3.37 -4.64
CA HIS A 231 -12.64 3.70 -4.55
C HIS A 231 -12.25 4.74 -5.59
N VAL A 232 -11.29 5.60 -5.28
CA VAL A 232 -10.79 6.65 -6.18
C VAL A 232 -9.43 6.25 -6.72
N PHE A 233 -9.26 6.22 -8.04
CA PHE A 233 -7.99 5.95 -8.71
C PHE A 233 -7.68 7.07 -9.72
N GLU A 234 -6.89 8.06 -9.31
CA GLU A 234 -6.71 9.28 -10.11
C GLU A 234 -5.28 9.78 -10.26
N ASP A 235 -5.00 10.44 -11.39
CA ASP A 235 -3.73 11.12 -11.65
C ASP A 235 -2.49 10.19 -11.57
N ASN A 236 -2.69 8.87 -11.65
CA ASN A 236 -1.61 7.89 -11.56
C ASN A 236 -0.89 7.77 -12.91
N ARG A 237 0.40 7.44 -12.85
CA ARG A 237 1.19 7.01 -14.01
C ARG A 237 1.41 5.52 -13.91
N CYS A 238 1.00 4.79 -14.94
CA CYS A 238 1.05 3.34 -15.00
C CYS A 238 1.86 2.93 -16.23
N ILE A 239 3.05 2.38 -16.00
CA ILE A 239 3.94 1.87 -17.05
C ILE A 239 3.84 0.35 -17.02
N ILE A 240 3.22 -0.22 -18.04
CA ILE A 240 3.10 -1.66 -18.21
C ILE A 240 4.34 -2.15 -18.96
N ASN A 241 5.36 -2.59 -18.23
CA ASN A 241 6.69 -2.89 -18.76
C ASN A 241 6.84 -4.35 -19.22
N TYR A 242 5.82 -4.89 -19.89
CA TYR A 242 5.83 -6.21 -20.52
C TYR A 242 4.74 -6.28 -21.61
N ASP A 243 4.75 -7.34 -22.43
CA ASP A 243 3.88 -7.49 -23.59
C ASP A 243 2.40 -7.76 -23.21
N THR A 244 1.69 -6.70 -22.85
CA THR A 244 0.22 -6.68 -22.69
C THR A 244 -0.32 -5.27 -22.97
N SER A 245 -1.63 -5.20 -23.23
CA SER A 245 -2.38 -3.94 -23.23
C SER A 245 -3.25 -3.77 -21.98
N GLU A 246 -3.40 -4.80 -21.16
CA GLU A 246 -4.25 -4.75 -19.96
C GLU A 246 -3.54 -3.95 -18.86
N TYR A 247 -4.21 -2.92 -18.33
CA TYR A 247 -3.63 -2.09 -17.25
C TYR A 247 -4.25 -2.33 -15.88
N GLY A 248 -5.37 -3.03 -15.80
CA GLY A 248 -6.04 -3.31 -14.55
C GLY A 248 -7.38 -4.01 -14.74
N ASN A 249 -7.97 -4.36 -13.60
CA ASN A 249 -9.24 -5.06 -13.47
C ASN A 249 -10.13 -4.38 -12.42
N VAL A 250 -11.40 -4.19 -12.78
CA VAL A 250 -12.44 -3.69 -11.89
C VAL A 250 -13.60 -4.67 -11.98
N ALA A 251 -13.62 -5.64 -11.07
CA ALA A 251 -14.55 -6.77 -11.15
C ALA A 251 -16.01 -6.36 -10.94
N GLY A 252 -16.27 -5.34 -10.10
CA GLY A 252 -17.61 -4.79 -9.88
C GLY A 252 -18.17 -3.92 -11.00
N CYS A 253 -17.41 -3.70 -12.06
CA CYS A 253 -17.80 -2.85 -13.18
C CYS A 253 -18.81 -3.55 -14.09
N ASP A 254 -19.96 -2.93 -14.34
CA ASP A 254 -20.94 -3.41 -15.32
C ASP A 254 -21.15 -2.36 -16.42
N PRO A 255 -20.58 -2.55 -17.63
CA PRO A 255 -20.76 -1.63 -18.75
C PRO A 255 -22.22 -1.38 -19.15
N SER A 256 -23.12 -2.31 -18.82
CA SER A 256 -24.55 -2.19 -19.15
C SER A 256 -25.33 -1.40 -18.10
N ASN A 257 -24.78 -1.25 -16.88
CA ASN A 257 -25.42 -0.60 -15.74
C ASN A 257 -24.43 0.25 -14.92
N LEU A 258 -23.93 1.33 -15.53
CA LEU A 258 -23.00 2.27 -14.89
C LEU A 258 -23.69 3.31 -13.99
N ASP A 259 -25.01 3.26 -13.87
CA ASP A 259 -25.82 4.17 -13.05
C ASP A 259 -26.32 3.50 -11.76
N GLY A 260 -26.01 2.22 -11.57
CA GLY A 260 -26.42 1.47 -10.39
C GLY A 260 -25.56 1.78 -9.17
N GLU A 261 -26.16 1.67 -7.98
CA GLU A 261 -25.50 1.92 -6.69
C GLU A 261 -24.27 1.02 -6.42
N LYS A 262 -24.11 -0.06 -7.20
CA LYS A 262 -23.00 -1.03 -7.10
C LYS A 262 -21.71 -0.57 -7.77
N TYR A 263 -21.74 0.43 -8.67
CA TYR A 263 -20.55 0.94 -9.34
C TYR A 263 -20.18 2.34 -8.85
N GLN A 264 -19.22 2.41 -7.93
CA GLN A 264 -18.71 3.67 -7.36
C GLN A 264 -17.18 3.78 -7.53
N GLN A 265 -16.59 3.00 -8.45
CA GLN A 265 -15.18 3.17 -8.80
C GLN A 265 -15.01 4.45 -9.61
N HIS A 266 -14.24 5.39 -9.10
CA HIS A 266 -13.95 6.66 -9.76
C HIS A 266 -12.53 6.65 -10.30
N MET A 267 -12.37 6.41 -11.60
CA MET A 267 -11.07 6.48 -12.27
C MET A 267 -11.00 7.75 -13.11
N ARG A 268 -9.91 8.52 -13.02
CA ARG A 268 -9.75 9.71 -13.86
C ARG A 268 -8.33 10.22 -13.99
N ARG A 269 -8.03 10.89 -15.11
CA ARG A 269 -6.76 11.60 -15.38
C ARG A 269 -5.51 10.73 -15.23
N ASN A 270 -5.65 9.42 -15.37
CA ASN A 270 -4.53 8.50 -15.33
C ASN A 270 -3.78 8.51 -16.67
N LYS A 271 -2.48 8.19 -16.61
CA LYS A 271 -1.60 8.10 -17.78
C LYS A 271 -1.03 6.70 -17.86
N TYR A 272 -1.47 5.95 -18.87
CA TYR A 272 -1.02 4.60 -19.16
C TYR A 272 0.08 4.61 -20.21
N TYR A 273 1.09 3.77 -20.03
CA TYR A 273 2.17 3.60 -20.98
C TYR A 273 2.36 2.11 -21.23
N THR A 274 2.10 1.65 -22.46
CA THR A 274 2.18 0.23 -22.83
C THR A 274 3.11 0.05 -24.04
N PRO A 275 3.64 -1.16 -24.30
CA PRO A 275 4.49 -1.39 -25.47
C PRO A 275 3.76 -1.10 -26.78
N SER A 276 2.45 -1.41 -26.84
CA SER A 276 1.61 -1.22 -28.02
C SER A 276 1.09 0.21 -28.17
N GLY A 277 1.07 1.01 -27.10
CA GLY A 277 0.37 2.30 -27.08
C GLY A 277 -1.16 2.15 -27.02
N ILE A 278 -1.64 0.94 -26.70
CA ILE A 278 -3.04 0.60 -26.47
C ILE A 278 -3.18 0.17 -25.02
N ALA A 279 -4.22 0.66 -24.35
CA ALA A 279 -4.54 0.34 -22.96
C ALA A 279 -5.96 -0.20 -22.90
N LYS A 280 -6.16 -1.30 -22.17
CA LYS A 280 -7.45 -1.96 -21.99
C LYS A 280 -7.72 -2.22 -20.51
N LEU A 281 -8.95 -1.94 -20.09
CA LEU A 281 -9.47 -2.23 -18.75
C LEU A 281 -10.29 -3.50 -18.79
N ARG A 282 -10.10 -4.39 -17.82
CA ARG A 282 -11.06 -5.46 -17.58
C ARG A 282 -12.17 -4.93 -16.65
N CYS A 283 -13.34 -4.68 -17.22
CA CYS A 283 -14.52 -4.20 -16.50
C CYS A 283 -15.56 -5.33 -16.46
N GLY A 284 -15.80 -5.92 -15.29
CA GLY A 284 -16.75 -7.03 -15.14
C GLY A 284 -16.43 -8.24 -16.02
N GLY A 285 -15.13 -8.52 -16.20
CA GLY A 285 -14.64 -9.58 -17.08
C GLY A 285 -14.56 -9.22 -18.57
N LYS A 286 -15.17 -8.10 -19.01
CA LYS A 286 -15.07 -7.61 -20.40
C LYS A 286 -13.85 -6.72 -20.57
N LEU A 287 -13.05 -6.99 -21.59
CA LEU A 287 -11.87 -6.20 -21.91
C LEU A 287 -12.26 -5.03 -22.81
N LEU A 288 -12.13 -3.80 -22.30
CA LEU A 288 -12.55 -2.57 -22.95
C LEU A 288 -11.35 -1.69 -23.30
N ASP A 289 -11.28 -1.21 -24.53
CA ASP A 289 -10.24 -0.26 -24.95
C ASP A 289 -10.44 1.10 -24.27
N LEU A 290 -9.38 1.68 -23.73
CA LEU A 290 -9.43 3.01 -23.11
C LEU A 290 -9.97 4.06 -24.10
N LYS A 291 -9.60 3.99 -25.38
CA LYS A 291 -10.13 4.90 -26.41
C LYS A 291 -11.65 4.77 -26.54
N TYR A 292 -12.17 3.54 -26.46
CA TYR A 292 -13.62 3.31 -26.46
C TYR A 292 -14.27 3.90 -25.20
N ILE A 293 -13.67 3.68 -24.03
CA ILE A 293 -14.13 4.24 -22.74
C ILE A 293 -14.22 5.77 -22.81
N GLN A 294 -13.17 6.44 -23.32
CA GLN A 294 -13.10 7.90 -23.38
C GLN A 294 -14.10 8.52 -24.39
N LEU A 295 -14.39 7.86 -25.52
CA LEU A 295 -15.22 8.43 -26.60
C LEU A 295 -16.73 8.26 -26.40
N HIS A 296 -17.17 7.29 -25.60
CA HIS A 296 -18.59 7.01 -25.42
C HIS A 296 -19.10 7.69 -24.16
N SER A 297 -20.05 8.60 -24.30
CA SER A 297 -20.57 9.45 -23.21
C SER A 297 -20.97 8.68 -21.95
N ARG A 298 -21.57 7.49 -22.09
CA ARG A 298 -21.93 6.62 -20.96
C ARG A 298 -20.70 5.96 -20.34
N MET A 299 -19.78 5.47 -21.17
CA MET A 299 -18.59 4.73 -20.73
C MET A 299 -17.55 5.61 -20.07
N ASN A 300 -17.54 6.91 -20.36
CA ASN A 300 -16.64 7.88 -19.73
C ASN A 300 -16.82 7.95 -18.20
N LYS A 301 -17.93 7.42 -17.65
CA LYS A 301 -18.12 7.24 -16.21
C LYS A 301 -17.21 6.16 -15.60
N VAL A 302 -16.75 5.19 -16.39
CA VAL A 302 -15.83 4.14 -15.94
C VAL A 302 -14.47 4.76 -15.65
N GLU A 303 -13.97 5.54 -16.60
CA GLU A 303 -12.72 6.26 -16.45
C GLU A 303 -12.72 7.54 -17.29
N GLU A 304 -12.42 8.68 -16.66
CA GLU A 304 -12.56 10.01 -17.28
C GLU A 304 -11.21 10.69 -17.55
N ASN A 305 -11.03 11.28 -18.74
CA ASN A 305 -9.86 12.10 -19.09
C ASN A 305 -8.51 11.38 -18.95
N SER A 306 -8.49 10.06 -19.07
CA SER A 306 -7.27 9.26 -19.03
C SER A 306 -6.67 9.07 -20.42
N THR A 307 -5.34 8.90 -20.48
CA THR A 307 -4.59 8.83 -21.74
C THR A 307 -3.70 7.60 -21.80
N VAL A 308 -3.40 7.14 -23.01
CA VAL A 308 -2.43 6.07 -23.25
C VAL A 308 -1.35 6.53 -24.24
N GLY A 309 -0.12 6.10 -24.01
CA GLY A 309 1.01 6.27 -24.92
C GLY A 309 1.97 5.08 -24.92
N LYS A 310 3.05 5.19 -25.70
CA LYS A 310 4.16 4.22 -25.68
C LYS A 310 5.01 4.40 -24.43
N ILE A 311 5.70 3.33 -24.00
CA ILE A 311 6.64 3.39 -22.88
C ILE A 311 7.66 4.53 -23.07
N PRO A 312 7.80 5.45 -22.10
CA PRO A 312 8.75 6.54 -22.17
C PRO A 312 10.20 6.06 -21.95
N SER A 313 11.18 6.91 -22.26
CA SER A 313 12.60 6.59 -21.99
C SER A 313 12.87 6.38 -20.49
N ASN A 314 13.86 5.53 -20.18
CA ASN A 314 14.32 5.31 -18.80
C ASN A 314 14.68 6.62 -18.08
N SER A 315 15.30 7.58 -18.78
CA SER A 315 15.63 8.90 -18.22
C SER A 315 14.39 9.66 -17.74
N ARG A 316 13.28 9.59 -18.48
CA ARG A 316 12.02 10.24 -18.13
C ARG A 316 11.32 9.54 -16.96
N ILE A 317 11.35 8.20 -16.93
CA ILE A 317 10.81 7.40 -15.82
C ILE A 317 11.58 7.73 -14.52
N LEU A 318 12.90 7.72 -14.57
CA LEU A 318 13.76 8.06 -13.44
C LEU A 318 13.56 9.51 -12.97
N HIS A 319 13.32 10.44 -13.89
CA HIS A 319 12.98 11.82 -13.53
C HIS A 319 11.67 11.88 -12.72
N TRP A 320 10.61 11.20 -13.16
CA TRP A 320 9.36 11.14 -12.40
C TRP A 320 9.54 10.49 -11.03
N ALA A 321 10.26 9.36 -10.95
CA ALA A 321 10.53 8.68 -9.70
C ALA A 321 11.26 9.58 -8.69
N ARG A 322 12.30 10.30 -9.14
CA ARG A 322 13.06 11.24 -8.30
C ARG A 322 12.20 12.39 -7.77
N ASN A 323 11.33 12.95 -8.63
CA ASN A 323 10.44 14.03 -8.21
C ASN A 323 9.44 13.56 -7.15
N ILE A 324 8.88 12.35 -7.31
CA ILE A 324 7.91 11.76 -6.36
C ILE A 324 8.58 11.48 -5.01
N LEU A 325 9.79 10.93 -5.01
CA LEU A 325 10.55 10.62 -3.80
C LEU A 325 11.18 11.87 -3.16
N ASN A 326 10.91 13.07 -3.71
CA ASN A 326 11.52 14.33 -3.30
C ASN A 326 13.06 14.24 -3.19
N TYR A 327 13.67 13.47 -4.10
CA TYR A 327 15.12 13.29 -4.15
C TYR A 327 15.74 14.55 -4.75
N THR A 328 16.12 15.51 -3.91
CA THR A 328 17.06 16.55 -4.31
C THR A 328 18.42 15.88 -4.48
N PHE A 329 18.95 15.90 -5.71
CA PHE A 329 20.35 15.58 -5.95
C PHE A 329 21.19 16.54 -5.10
N VAL A 330 21.73 16.07 -3.97
CA VAL A 330 22.85 16.76 -3.34
C VAL A 330 24.01 16.56 -4.29
N LYS A 331 24.29 17.56 -5.14
CA LYS A 331 25.57 17.67 -5.87
C LYS A 331 26.66 17.76 -4.80
N GLY A 332 27.19 16.63 -4.36
CA GLY A 332 28.09 16.60 -3.22
C GLY A 332 28.62 15.22 -2.83
N PHE A 333 28.83 14.33 -3.79
CA PHE A 333 29.85 13.28 -3.64
C PHE A 333 30.85 13.50 -4.75
N LYS A 334 31.90 14.29 -4.46
CA LYS A 334 33.17 14.09 -5.16
C LYS A 334 33.61 12.68 -4.82
N SER A 335 34.03 11.94 -5.83
CA SER A 335 34.77 10.69 -5.66
C SER A 335 35.86 10.91 -4.62
N LEU A 336 35.86 10.07 -3.59
CA LEU A 336 37.08 9.79 -2.86
C LEU A 336 37.92 8.93 -3.82
N GLU A 337 38.88 9.58 -4.48
CA GLU A 337 40.11 8.92 -4.93
C GLU A 337 41.02 8.68 -3.73
#